data_AF-A0A2V8VB14-F1
#
_entry.id   AF-A0A2V8VB14-F1
#
_cell.length_a   1.000
_cell.length_b   1.000
_cell.length_c   1.000
_cell.angle_alpha   90.00
_cell.angle_beta   90.00
_cell.angle_gamma   90.00
#
_symmetry.space_group_name_H-M   'P 1'
#
loop_
_entity.id
_entity.type
_entity.pdbx_description
1 polymer ?
#
loop_
_entity_poly.entity_id
_entity_poly.type
_entity_poly.pdbx_seq_one_letter_code
_entity_poly.pdbx_strand_id
1 'polypeptide(L)'
;MSRCRRVAFAALTISLTTSLVPAQSPTKQVAITIDDLPLGGDGSPCDFQSVRRMTARLLEPFIAQRVPVTGFVNEGRCRDMTPRELHAALDMWLRAGADLGNHTYSHADLSHTPVAQYKDEITRGDTVTRAALAGRGDHEVVERVTQAYVPYLESVVAFFEGRAREVAGHAFPQILLLHANRLNAEAMSAVLRMLRARGYEFVTLDQALQDEAYRLPDLYAGPGGFSWIHRWSITKQMKPRGEPDEPAFIDEQYRKLQQRR
;
A
#
# COMPACT_ATOMS: atom_id res chain seq x y z
N MET A 1 -45.09 -42.31 58.47
CA MET A 1 -43.98 -43.19 58.06
C MET A 1 -43.01 -42.39 57.22
N SER A 2 -41.91 -41.97 57.84
CA SER A 2 -40.89 -41.08 57.29
C SER A 2 -39.99 -41.81 56.30
N ARG A 3 -39.72 -41.22 55.13
CA ARG A 3 -38.59 -41.63 54.27
C ARG A 3 -37.61 -40.47 54.12
N CYS A 4 -36.52 -40.59 54.84
CA CYS A 4 -35.35 -39.73 54.87
C CYS A 4 -34.50 -39.99 53.61
N ARG A 5 -34.30 -38.98 52.76
CA ARG A 5 -33.35 -39.07 51.62
C ARG A 5 -31.99 -38.52 52.08
N ARG A 6 -30.98 -39.38 52.11
CA ARG A 6 -29.58 -39.03 52.40
C ARG A 6 -28.99 -38.27 51.22
N VAL A 7 -28.41 -37.10 51.49
CA VAL A 7 -27.58 -36.34 50.53
C VAL A 7 -26.14 -36.80 50.70
N ALA A 8 -25.52 -37.31 49.63
CA ALA A 8 -24.11 -37.65 49.59
C ALA A 8 -23.32 -36.44 49.07
N PHE A 9 -22.42 -35.90 49.88
CA PHE A 9 -21.45 -34.89 49.44
C PHE A 9 -20.24 -35.60 48.82
N ALA A 10 -20.04 -35.44 47.51
CA ALA A 10 -18.80 -35.81 46.85
C ALA A 10 -17.78 -34.68 47.05
N ALA A 11 -16.70 -34.94 47.79
CA ALA A 11 -15.59 -34.02 47.94
C ALA A 11 -14.75 -34.00 46.66
N LEU A 12 -14.81 -32.91 45.91
CA LEU A 12 -14.01 -32.68 44.70
C LEU A 12 -12.65 -32.10 45.11
N THR A 13 -11.61 -32.93 45.17
CA THR A 13 -10.23 -32.47 45.34
C THR A 13 -9.71 -31.87 44.04
N ILE A 14 -9.63 -30.53 43.99
CA ILE A 14 -9.01 -29.79 42.88
C ILE A 14 -7.48 -29.83 43.11
N SER A 15 -6.79 -30.71 42.40
CA SER A 15 -5.32 -30.64 42.29
C SER A 15 -4.95 -29.47 41.37
N LEU A 16 -4.44 -28.38 41.95
CA LEU A 16 -3.80 -27.30 41.20
C LEU A 16 -2.43 -27.80 40.72
N THR A 17 -2.38 -28.35 39.52
CA THR A 17 -1.10 -28.56 38.81
C THR A 17 -0.68 -27.21 38.23
N THR A 18 0.22 -26.50 38.90
CA THR A 18 0.96 -25.37 38.32
C THR A 18 1.86 -25.90 37.20
N SER A 19 1.38 -25.84 35.96
CA SER A 19 2.21 -26.05 34.78
C SER A 19 3.17 -24.88 34.64
N LEU A 20 4.45 -25.10 34.95
CA LEU A 20 5.51 -24.19 34.51
C LEU A 20 5.55 -24.25 32.97
N VAL A 21 5.03 -23.22 32.31
CA VAL A 21 5.28 -22.99 30.90
C VAL A 21 6.73 -22.52 30.80
N PRO A 22 7.65 -23.27 30.15
CA PRO A 22 9.00 -22.78 29.93
C PRO A 22 8.91 -21.52 29.07
N ALA A 23 9.51 -20.42 29.55
CA ALA A 23 9.63 -19.20 28.78
C ALA A 23 10.43 -19.52 27.50
N GLN A 24 9.73 -19.57 26.37
CA GLN A 24 10.36 -19.75 25.07
C GLN A 24 11.25 -18.53 24.83
N SER A 25 12.56 -18.74 24.77
CA SER A 25 13.49 -17.65 24.43
C SER A 25 13.07 -17.11 23.06
N PRO A 26 12.91 -15.79 22.89
CA PRO A 26 12.42 -15.25 21.63
C PRO A 26 13.33 -15.69 20.50
N THR A 27 12.74 -16.25 19.45
CA THR A 27 13.45 -16.69 18.25
C THR A 27 14.23 -15.51 17.68
N LYS A 28 15.55 -15.63 17.55
CA LYS A 28 16.37 -14.57 16.93
C LYS A 28 16.05 -14.51 15.44
N GLN A 29 15.62 -13.35 14.95
CA GLN A 29 15.26 -13.10 13.56
C GLN A 29 16.24 -12.09 12.93
N VAL A 30 16.53 -12.24 11.64
CA VAL A 30 17.38 -11.33 10.88
C VAL A 30 16.79 -11.11 9.48
N ALA A 31 16.78 -9.86 9.03
CA ALA A 31 16.54 -9.49 7.63
C ALA A 31 17.88 -9.12 6.99
N ILE A 32 18.13 -9.64 5.78
CA ILE A 32 19.39 -9.38 5.06
C ILE A 32 19.12 -8.34 3.98
N THR A 33 19.88 -7.25 4.04
CA THR A 33 19.91 -6.20 3.01
C THR A 33 21.33 -6.09 2.47
N ILE A 34 21.47 -5.75 1.19
CA ILE A 34 22.77 -5.55 0.55
C ILE A 34 22.73 -4.22 -0.18
N ASP A 35 23.58 -3.30 0.24
CA ASP A 35 23.69 -1.97 -0.35
C ASP A 35 24.69 -1.98 -1.53
N ASP A 36 24.76 -0.85 -2.22
CA ASP A 36 25.75 -0.59 -3.25
C ASP A 36 25.65 -1.45 -4.52
N LEU A 37 24.47 -1.96 -4.86
CA LEU A 37 24.29 -2.65 -6.15
C LEU A 37 24.59 -1.68 -7.32
N PRO A 38 25.19 -2.16 -8.42
CA PRO A 38 25.49 -3.56 -8.71
C PRO A 38 26.87 -4.04 -8.21
N LEU A 39 27.66 -3.18 -7.56
CA LEU A 39 29.00 -3.50 -7.05
C LEU A 39 29.41 -2.60 -5.88
N GLY A 40 29.80 -3.21 -4.76
CA GLY A 40 30.34 -2.52 -3.58
C GLY A 40 31.71 -1.85 -3.80
N GLY A 41 32.23 -1.20 -2.76
CA GLY A 41 33.49 -0.44 -2.80
C GLY A 41 34.77 -1.28 -2.68
N ASP A 42 34.82 -2.51 -3.19
CA ASP A 42 35.97 -3.42 -3.02
C ASP A 42 37.08 -3.25 -4.07
N GLY A 43 36.89 -2.34 -5.03
CA GLY A 43 37.84 -2.07 -6.12
C GLY A 43 37.78 -3.08 -7.28
N SER A 44 36.81 -4.00 -7.28
CA SER A 44 36.57 -4.92 -8.39
C SER A 44 36.19 -4.18 -9.68
N PRO A 45 36.44 -4.77 -10.87
CA PRO A 45 35.99 -4.19 -12.14
C PRO A 45 34.47 -4.04 -12.21
N CYS A 46 34.00 -2.85 -12.58
CA CYS A 46 32.59 -2.49 -12.71
C CYS A 46 32.00 -2.80 -14.11
N ASP A 47 32.62 -3.71 -14.86
CA ASP A 47 32.09 -4.17 -16.16
C ASP A 47 31.00 -5.24 -15.97
N PHE A 48 30.09 -5.35 -16.94
CA PHE A 48 28.96 -6.28 -16.85
C PHE A 48 29.36 -7.73 -16.62
N GLN A 49 30.47 -8.20 -17.21
CA GLN A 49 30.88 -9.60 -17.08
C GLN A 49 31.39 -9.89 -15.66
N SER A 50 32.16 -8.97 -15.09
CA SER A 50 32.65 -9.06 -13.71
C SER A 50 31.51 -9.00 -12.69
N VAL A 51 30.61 -8.02 -12.83
CA VAL A 51 29.40 -7.89 -12.00
C VAL A 51 28.52 -9.13 -12.08
N ARG A 52 28.29 -9.67 -13.30
CA ARG A 52 27.49 -10.87 -13.50
C ARG A 52 28.08 -12.09 -12.78
N ARG A 53 29.39 -12.32 -12.89
CA ARG A 53 30.06 -13.46 -12.21
C ARG A 53 29.99 -13.32 -10.69
N MET A 54 30.25 -12.13 -10.17
CA MET A 54 30.16 -11.85 -8.74
C MET A 54 28.72 -12.06 -8.24
N THR A 55 27.74 -11.46 -8.92
CA THR A 55 26.31 -11.53 -8.55
C THR A 55 25.81 -12.97 -8.53
N ALA A 56 26.17 -13.79 -9.52
CA ALA A 56 25.80 -15.21 -9.54
C ALA A 56 26.31 -15.96 -8.29
N ARG A 57 27.58 -15.74 -7.91
CA ARG A 57 28.19 -16.37 -6.73
C ARG A 57 27.57 -15.85 -5.43
N LEU A 58 27.26 -14.56 -5.36
CA LEU A 58 26.64 -13.94 -4.19
C LEU A 58 25.23 -14.47 -3.94
N LEU A 59 24.44 -14.65 -5.01
CA LEU A 59 23.04 -15.07 -4.92
C LEU A 59 22.84 -16.58 -4.73
N GLU A 60 23.83 -17.40 -5.09
CA GLU A 60 23.79 -18.86 -4.93
C GLU A 60 23.32 -19.32 -3.54
N PRO A 61 23.89 -18.88 -2.41
CA PRO A 61 23.44 -19.30 -1.08
C PRO A 61 22.01 -18.85 -0.74
N PHE A 62 21.58 -17.67 -1.21
CA PHE A 62 20.22 -17.17 -0.99
C PHE A 62 19.19 -18.05 -1.70
N ILE A 63 19.49 -18.44 -2.95
CA ILE A 63 18.65 -19.36 -3.72
C ILE A 63 18.61 -20.75 -3.06
N ALA A 64 19.78 -21.31 -2.74
CA ALA A 64 19.90 -22.66 -2.20
C ALA A 64 19.15 -22.83 -0.86
N GLN A 65 19.19 -21.80 -0.02
CA GLN A 65 18.58 -21.81 1.31
C GLN A 65 17.21 -21.13 1.36
N ARG A 66 16.72 -20.60 0.22
CA ARG A 66 15.49 -19.81 0.11
C ARG A 66 15.44 -18.65 1.12
N VAL A 67 16.56 -17.96 1.28
CA VAL A 67 16.70 -16.84 2.21
C VAL A 67 16.25 -15.56 1.53
N PRO A 68 15.26 -14.83 2.08
CA PRO A 68 14.86 -13.53 1.56
C PRO A 68 16.00 -12.52 1.63
N VAL A 69 16.14 -11.70 0.60
CA VAL A 69 17.14 -10.63 0.53
C VAL A 69 16.59 -9.42 -0.19
N THR A 70 16.98 -8.22 0.24
CA THR A 70 16.67 -6.96 -0.44
C THR A 70 17.95 -6.28 -0.88
N GLY A 71 18.06 -5.92 -2.16
CA GLY A 71 19.21 -5.18 -2.71
C GLY A 71 18.91 -3.70 -2.91
N PHE A 72 19.80 -2.80 -2.50
CA PHE A 72 19.67 -1.35 -2.70
C PHE A 72 20.63 -0.86 -3.79
N VAL A 73 20.09 -0.20 -4.82
CA VAL A 73 20.76 0.07 -6.10
C VAL A 73 21.25 1.51 -6.20
N ASN A 74 22.52 1.67 -6.59
CA ASN A 74 23.10 2.91 -7.09
C ASN A 74 23.27 2.85 -8.62
N GLU A 75 22.29 3.35 -9.38
CA GLU A 75 22.32 3.25 -10.85
C GLU A 75 23.51 3.99 -11.50
N GLY A 76 24.10 4.97 -10.80
CA GLY A 76 25.24 5.75 -11.28
C GLY A 76 26.62 5.17 -10.93
N ARG A 77 26.70 4.03 -10.24
CA ARG A 77 27.97 3.51 -9.71
C ARG A 77 28.88 2.93 -10.80
N CYS A 78 28.39 1.97 -11.59
CA CYS A 78 29.13 1.41 -12.72
C CYS A 78 28.90 2.22 -14.01
N ARG A 79 29.66 3.31 -14.17
CA ARG A 79 29.53 4.24 -15.31
C ARG A 79 29.79 3.61 -16.69
N ASP A 80 30.59 2.56 -16.74
CA ASP A 80 30.90 1.84 -17.98
C ASP A 80 29.80 0.84 -18.39
N MET A 81 28.82 0.62 -17.52
CA MET A 81 27.71 -0.28 -17.77
C MET A 81 26.55 0.47 -18.45
N THR A 82 26.05 -0.08 -19.55
CA THR A 82 24.85 0.48 -20.19
C THR A 82 23.61 0.24 -19.32
N PRO A 83 22.54 1.07 -19.45
CA PRO A 83 21.28 0.83 -18.73
C PRO A 83 20.70 -0.58 -18.95
N ARG A 84 20.91 -1.16 -20.14
CA ARG A 84 20.48 -2.52 -20.48
C ARG A 84 21.26 -3.58 -19.69
N GLU A 85 22.57 -3.41 -19.56
CA GLU A 85 23.42 -4.32 -18.78
C GLU A 85 23.13 -4.21 -17.28
N LEU A 86 22.90 -3.00 -16.77
CA LEU A 86 22.48 -2.80 -15.39
C LEU A 86 21.15 -3.50 -15.13
N HIS A 87 20.15 -3.31 -16.01
CA HIS A 87 18.87 -4.02 -15.92
C HIS A 87 19.09 -5.54 -15.90
N ALA A 88 19.92 -6.09 -16.79
CA ALA A 88 20.21 -7.52 -16.84
C ALA A 88 20.90 -8.04 -15.57
N ALA A 89 21.71 -7.22 -14.89
CA ALA A 89 22.28 -7.55 -13.59
C ALA A 89 21.20 -7.55 -12.50
N LEU A 90 20.30 -6.56 -12.48
CA LEU A 90 19.17 -6.50 -11.54
C LEU A 90 18.19 -7.68 -11.75
N ASP A 91 17.99 -8.13 -12.98
CA ASP A 91 17.19 -9.33 -13.29
C ASP A 91 17.74 -10.61 -12.64
N MET A 92 19.04 -10.67 -12.33
CA MET A 92 19.61 -11.80 -11.59
C MET A 92 19.12 -11.79 -10.14
N TRP A 93 19.15 -10.63 -9.49
CA TRP A 93 18.60 -10.44 -8.14
C TRP A 93 17.13 -10.77 -8.11
N LEU A 94 16.38 -10.26 -9.08
CA LEU A 94 14.95 -10.51 -9.15
C LEU A 94 14.63 -12.01 -9.35
N ARG A 95 15.34 -12.70 -10.24
CA ARG A 95 15.16 -14.16 -10.43
C ARG A 95 15.57 -14.98 -9.20
N ALA A 96 16.48 -14.47 -8.37
CA ALA A 96 16.82 -15.07 -7.09
C ALA A 96 15.74 -14.87 -6.00
N GLY A 97 14.66 -14.14 -6.31
CA GLY A 97 13.58 -13.84 -5.37
C GLY A 97 13.82 -12.60 -4.52
N ALA A 98 14.84 -11.78 -4.84
CA ALA A 98 15.14 -10.57 -4.10
C ALA A 98 14.13 -9.45 -4.39
N ASP A 99 13.91 -8.59 -3.39
CA ASP A 99 13.34 -7.25 -3.58
C ASP A 99 14.46 -6.27 -3.95
N LEU A 100 14.10 -5.18 -4.65
CA LEU A 100 15.03 -4.11 -4.99
C LEU A 100 14.54 -2.76 -4.48
N GLY A 101 15.47 -1.97 -3.94
CA GLY A 101 15.24 -0.60 -3.48
C GLY A 101 16.25 0.37 -4.10
N ASN A 102 15.94 1.65 -4.00
CA ASN A 102 16.80 2.74 -4.48
C ASN A 102 17.78 3.16 -3.37
N HIS A 103 19.06 3.31 -3.70
CA HIS A 103 20.12 3.76 -2.78
C HIS A 103 20.71 5.12 -3.14
N THR A 104 19.95 5.99 -3.83
CA THR A 104 20.40 7.18 -4.59
C THR A 104 21.17 6.82 -5.86
N TYR A 105 21.30 7.78 -6.79
CA TYR A 105 21.99 7.54 -8.05
C TYR A 105 23.51 7.32 -7.87
N SER A 106 24.19 8.25 -7.21
CA SER A 106 25.66 8.28 -7.12
C SER A 106 26.21 8.00 -5.72
N HIS A 107 25.37 7.54 -4.79
CA HIS A 107 25.71 7.39 -3.37
C HIS A 107 26.06 8.75 -2.73
N ALA A 108 25.22 9.76 -3.00
CA ALA A 108 25.41 11.12 -2.51
C ALA A 108 25.15 11.24 -0.99
N ASP A 109 25.97 12.03 -0.29
CA ASP A 109 25.78 12.27 1.14
C ASP A 109 24.63 13.27 1.37
N LEU A 110 23.56 12.80 2.00
CA LEU A 110 22.39 13.60 2.35
C LEU A 110 22.73 14.86 3.15
N SER A 111 23.74 14.80 4.01
CA SER A 111 24.10 15.90 4.90
C SER A 111 24.79 17.05 4.18
N HIS A 112 25.38 16.76 3.02
CA HIS A 112 26.19 17.70 2.25
C HIS A 112 25.63 17.98 0.85
N THR A 113 24.52 17.33 0.49
CA THR A 113 23.86 17.51 -0.81
C THR A 113 22.63 18.43 -0.65
N PRO A 114 22.53 19.53 -1.41
CA PRO A 114 21.34 20.37 -1.42
C PRO A 114 20.06 19.56 -1.67
N VAL A 115 18.97 19.89 -0.98
CA VAL A 115 17.70 19.13 -1.06
C VAL A 115 17.21 18.90 -2.49
N ALA A 116 17.31 19.92 -3.35
CA ALA A 116 16.91 19.79 -4.75
C ALA A 116 17.75 18.73 -5.49
N GLN A 117 19.07 18.77 -5.31
CA GLN A 117 19.99 17.80 -5.90
C GLN A 117 19.77 16.40 -5.31
N TYR A 118 19.48 16.28 -4.02
CA TYR A 118 19.22 14.97 -3.41
C TYR A 118 17.90 14.35 -3.93
N LYS A 119 16.88 15.17 -4.21
CA LYS A 119 15.66 14.69 -4.90
C LYS A 119 15.96 14.17 -6.31
N ASP A 120 16.87 14.83 -7.02
CA ASP A 120 17.32 14.38 -8.34
C ASP A 120 18.09 13.06 -8.23
N GLU A 121 18.92 12.88 -7.20
CA GLU A 121 19.62 11.62 -6.93
C GLU A 121 18.67 10.46 -6.70
N ILE A 122 17.57 10.67 -5.96
CA ILE A 122 16.51 9.67 -5.81
C ILE A 122 15.84 9.39 -7.14
N THR A 123 15.40 10.43 -7.86
CA THR A 123 14.62 10.26 -9.10
C THR A 123 15.45 9.56 -10.19
N ARG A 124 16.73 9.93 -10.33
CA ARG A 124 17.66 9.33 -11.29
C ARG A 124 18.02 7.90 -10.91
N GLY A 125 18.24 7.63 -9.62
CA GLY A 125 18.55 6.30 -9.09
C GLY A 125 17.39 5.31 -9.11
N ASP A 126 16.23 5.71 -9.64
CA ASP A 126 15.01 4.90 -9.69
C ASP A 126 14.64 4.47 -11.12
N THR A 127 15.41 4.85 -12.14
CA THR A 127 14.98 4.72 -13.54
C THR A 127 15.07 3.27 -14.02
N VAL A 128 16.27 2.68 -13.94
CA VAL A 128 16.52 1.30 -14.35
C VAL A 128 15.92 0.30 -13.36
N THR A 129 15.95 0.63 -12.08
CA THR A 129 15.40 -0.19 -10.98
C THR A 129 13.89 -0.33 -11.11
N ARG A 130 13.14 0.76 -11.37
CA ARG A 130 11.71 0.67 -11.67
C ARG A 130 11.44 -0.12 -12.94
N ALA A 131 12.25 0.08 -13.99
CA ALA A 131 12.08 -0.68 -15.23
C ALA A 131 12.28 -2.20 -15.01
N ALA A 132 13.25 -2.62 -14.20
CA ALA A 132 13.47 -4.02 -13.85
C ALA A 132 12.30 -4.59 -13.01
N LEU A 133 11.83 -3.83 -12.03
CA LEU A 133 10.65 -4.19 -11.23
C LEU A 133 9.37 -4.26 -12.10
N ALA A 134 9.27 -3.45 -13.15
CA ALA A 134 8.14 -3.48 -14.08
C ALA A 134 8.04 -4.78 -14.88
N GLY A 135 9.17 -5.40 -15.21
CA GLY A 135 9.22 -6.71 -15.87
C GLY A 135 8.59 -7.85 -15.05
N ARG A 136 8.29 -7.65 -13.76
CA ARG A 136 7.57 -8.63 -12.91
C ARG A 136 6.05 -8.54 -12.98
N GLY A 137 5.47 -7.62 -13.75
CA GLY A 137 4.02 -7.41 -13.87
C GLY A 137 3.41 -6.56 -12.75
N ASP A 138 4.14 -6.28 -11.67
CA ASP A 138 3.64 -5.48 -10.55
C ASP A 138 3.61 -3.97 -10.86
N HIS A 139 4.57 -3.42 -11.61
CA HIS A 139 4.57 -1.99 -11.97
C HIS A 139 3.51 -1.64 -13.02
N GLU A 140 3.23 -2.50 -13.99
CA GLU A 140 2.16 -2.26 -14.95
C GLU A 140 0.81 -2.15 -14.23
N VAL A 141 0.57 -3.01 -13.24
CA VAL A 141 -0.60 -2.92 -12.37
C VAL A 141 -0.59 -1.62 -11.57
N VAL A 142 0.53 -1.25 -10.95
CA VAL A 142 0.64 0.02 -10.18
C VAL A 142 0.40 1.25 -11.05
N GLU A 143 0.99 1.32 -12.24
CA GLU A 143 0.83 2.43 -13.17
C GLU A 143 -0.62 2.50 -13.67
N ARG A 144 -1.20 1.35 -14.04
CA ARG A 144 -2.59 1.27 -14.50
C ARG A 144 -3.59 1.62 -13.41
N VAL A 145 -3.35 1.23 -12.15
CA VAL A 145 -4.12 1.67 -10.98
C VAL A 145 -4.00 3.19 -10.80
N THR A 146 -2.79 3.73 -10.91
CA THR A 146 -2.54 5.18 -10.76
C THR A 146 -3.27 5.99 -11.84
N GLN A 147 -3.22 5.53 -13.10
CA GLN A 147 -3.92 6.15 -14.22
C GLN A 147 -5.45 6.07 -14.10
N ALA A 148 -5.98 4.99 -13.53
CA ALA A 148 -7.42 4.80 -13.35
C ALA A 148 -7.99 5.51 -12.12
N TYR A 149 -7.15 5.86 -11.13
CA TYR A 149 -7.60 6.35 -9.83
C TYR A 149 -8.40 7.66 -9.90
N VAL A 150 -7.87 8.69 -10.57
CA VAL A 150 -8.54 10.01 -10.66
C VAL A 150 -9.83 9.94 -11.49
N PRO A 151 -9.86 9.29 -12.67
CA PRO A 151 -11.11 9.10 -13.42
C PRO A 151 -12.18 8.33 -12.63
N TYR A 152 -11.78 7.30 -11.88
CA TYR A 152 -12.72 6.56 -11.04
C TYR A 152 -13.27 7.46 -9.92
N LEU A 153 -12.41 8.16 -9.19
CA LEU A 153 -12.83 9.09 -8.14
C LEU A 153 -13.76 10.18 -8.69
N GLU A 154 -13.48 10.71 -9.88
CA GLU A 154 -14.34 11.67 -10.55
C GLU A 154 -15.74 11.11 -10.84
N SER A 155 -15.85 9.84 -11.23
CA SER A 155 -17.14 9.18 -11.44
C SER A 155 -17.96 9.07 -10.14
N VAL A 156 -17.28 8.78 -9.02
CA VAL A 156 -17.89 8.72 -7.68
C VAL A 156 -18.35 10.11 -7.23
N VAL A 157 -17.53 11.15 -7.48
CA VAL A 157 -17.91 12.55 -7.22
C VAL A 157 -19.16 12.93 -8.03
N ALA A 158 -19.18 12.63 -9.33
CA ALA A 158 -20.34 12.91 -10.19
C ALA A 158 -21.60 12.19 -9.72
N PHE A 159 -21.46 10.93 -9.28
CA PHE A 159 -22.56 10.17 -8.69
C PHE A 159 -23.13 10.86 -7.45
N PHE A 160 -22.28 11.27 -6.51
CA PHE A 160 -22.73 11.91 -5.27
C PHE A 160 -23.28 13.32 -5.47
N GLU A 161 -22.80 14.08 -6.47
CA GLU A 161 -23.43 15.34 -6.87
C GLU A 161 -24.88 15.14 -7.32
N GLY A 162 -25.15 14.07 -8.07
CA GLY A 162 -26.51 13.69 -8.46
C GLY A 162 -27.35 13.26 -7.25
N ARG A 163 -26.80 12.36 -6.42
CA ARG A 163 -27.49 11.87 -5.22
C ARG A 163 -27.77 12.96 -4.20
N ALA A 164 -26.89 13.94 -4.05
CA ALA A 164 -27.08 15.10 -3.17
C ALA A 164 -28.38 15.84 -3.53
N ARG A 165 -28.56 16.18 -4.81
CA ARG A 165 -29.77 16.87 -5.28
C ARG A 165 -31.02 16.01 -5.12
N GLU A 166 -30.93 14.71 -5.39
CA GLU A 166 -32.07 13.79 -5.24
C GLU A 166 -32.50 13.60 -3.78
N VAL A 167 -31.57 13.56 -2.82
CA VAL A 167 -31.85 13.24 -1.42
C VAL A 167 -32.11 14.49 -0.58
N ALA A 168 -31.28 15.53 -0.74
CA ALA A 168 -31.38 16.78 0.01
C ALA A 168 -32.24 17.85 -0.69
N GLY A 169 -32.56 17.66 -1.98
CA GLY A 169 -33.34 18.63 -2.77
C GLY A 169 -32.52 19.79 -3.34
N HIS A 170 -31.23 19.89 -2.98
CA HIS A 170 -30.31 20.91 -3.48
C HIS A 170 -28.86 20.38 -3.47
N ALA A 171 -27.95 21.11 -4.10
CA ALA A 171 -26.52 20.86 -3.96
C ALA A 171 -26.01 21.54 -2.68
N PHE A 172 -25.17 20.85 -1.92
CA PHE A 172 -24.60 21.33 -0.66
C PHE A 172 -23.11 20.97 -0.57
N PRO A 173 -22.31 21.63 0.31
CA PRO A 173 -20.90 21.32 0.49
C PRO A 173 -20.70 19.85 0.83
N GLN A 174 -19.89 19.13 0.05
CA GLN A 174 -19.60 17.71 0.29
C GLN A 174 -18.38 17.55 1.20
N ILE A 175 -18.40 16.55 2.09
CA ILE A 175 -17.24 16.16 2.90
C ILE A 175 -16.61 14.91 2.28
N LEU A 176 -15.41 15.08 1.71
CA LEU A 176 -14.64 13.99 1.13
C LEU A 176 -13.79 13.30 2.20
N LEU A 177 -14.06 12.03 2.48
CA LEU A 177 -13.24 11.19 3.36
C LEU A 177 -12.17 10.46 2.56
N LEU A 178 -10.90 10.62 2.94
CA LEU A 178 -9.76 9.93 2.36
C LEU A 178 -8.88 9.36 3.48
N HIS A 179 -8.06 8.36 3.13
CA HIS A 179 -7.06 7.80 4.04
C HIS A 179 -5.65 8.28 3.68
N ALA A 180 -4.79 8.47 4.68
CA ALA A 180 -3.37 8.70 4.44
C ALA A 180 -2.74 7.40 3.90
N ASN A 181 -2.41 7.39 2.61
CA ASN A 181 -1.73 6.28 1.94
C ASN A 181 -0.91 6.79 0.75
N ARG A 182 -0.06 5.93 0.19
CA ARG A 182 0.85 6.29 -0.90
C ARG A 182 0.12 6.75 -2.17
N LEU A 183 -0.93 6.04 -2.59
CA LEU A 183 -1.71 6.39 -3.77
C LEU A 183 -2.30 7.80 -3.65
N ASN A 184 -2.88 8.13 -2.49
CA ASN A 184 -3.38 9.47 -2.20
C ASN A 184 -2.25 10.50 -2.16
N ALA A 185 -1.11 10.20 -1.54
CA ALA A 185 0.03 11.13 -1.48
C ALA A 185 0.55 11.49 -2.88
N GLU A 186 0.63 10.52 -3.79
CA GLU A 186 1.09 10.72 -5.16
C GLU A 186 0.01 11.39 -6.04
N ALA A 187 -1.27 11.03 -5.89
CA ALA A 187 -2.36 11.52 -6.73
C ALA A 187 -3.01 12.83 -6.25
N MET A 188 -2.78 13.28 -5.01
CA MET A 188 -3.56 14.38 -4.40
C MET A 188 -3.53 15.66 -5.24
N SER A 189 -2.39 16.00 -5.84
CA SER A 189 -2.30 17.18 -6.72
C SER A 189 -3.27 17.10 -7.90
N ALA A 190 -3.44 15.90 -8.49
CA ALA A 190 -4.39 15.68 -9.58
C ALA A 190 -5.85 15.64 -9.07
N VAL A 191 -6.11 15.03 -7.91
CA VAL A 191 -7.44 15.02 -7.27
C VAL A 191 -7.93 16.45 -7.00
N LEU A 192 -7.09 17.29 -6.38
CA LEU A 192 -7.45 18.69 -6.09
C LEU A 192 -7.67 19.52 -7.36
N ARG A 193 -6.92 19.25 -8.44
CA ARG A 193 -7.16 19.89 -9.74
C ARG A 193 -8.48 19.44 -10.36
N MET A 194 -8.78 18.15 -10.31
CA MET A 194 -10.04 17.59 -10.81
C MET A 194 -11.23 18.24 -10.08
N LEU A 195 -11.21 18.31 -8.74
CA LEU A 195 -12.27 18.97 -7.97
C LEU A 195 -12.43 20.45 -8.34
N ARG A 196 -11.34 21.20 -8.49
CA ARG A 196 -11.42 22.60 -8.97
C ARG A 196 -12.02 22.70 -10.36
N ALA A 197 -11.63 21.83 -11.29
CA ALA A 197 -12.15 21.82 -12.65
C ALA A 197 -13.66 21.52 -12.69
N ARG A 198 -14.18 20.78 -11.70
CA ARG A 198 -15.61 20.54 -11.49
C ARG A 198 -16.36 21.69 -10.80
N GLY A 199 -15.67 22.76 -10.43
CA GLY A 199 -16.26 23.94 -9.79
C GLY A 199 -16.32 23.89 -8.26
N TYR A 200 -15.58 22.98 -7.60
CA TYR A 200 -15.48 23.01 -6.14
C TYR A 200 -14.62 24.16 -5.65
N GLU A 201 -15.15 24.89 -4.68
CA GLU A 201 -14.38 25.68 -3.73
C GLU A 201 -14.11 24.86 -2.47
N PHE A 202 -12.93 25.06 -1.86
CA PHE A 202 -12.55 24.34 -0.64
C PHE A 202 -12.94 25.15 0.60
N VAL A 203 -13.78 24.54 1.44
CA VAL A 203 -14.28 25.13 2.69
C VAL A 203 -13.83 24.31 3.91
N THR A 204 -13.89 24.89 5.10
CA THR A 204 -13.65 24.15 6.34
C THR A 204 -14.81 23.20 6.63
N LEU A 205 -14.56 22.20 7.48
CA LEU A 205 -15.62 21.31 7.96
C LEU A 205 -16.75 22.09 8.65
N ASP A 206 -16.41 23.08 9.48
CA ASP A 206 -17.39 23.91 10.18
C ASP A 206 -18.27 24.70 9.21
N GLN A 207 -17.71 25.20 8.10
CA GLN A 207 -18.49 25.85 7.04
C GLN A 207 -19.41 24.85 6.33
N ALA A 208 -18.91 23.65 6.00
CA ALA A 208 -19.73 22.61 5.37
C ALA A 208 -20.92 22.20 6.25
N LEU A 209 -20.68 21.98 7.54
CA LEU A 209 -21.69 21.55 8.51
C LEU A 209 -22.76 22.60 8.84
N GLN A 210 -22.62 23.85 8.36
CA GLN A 210 -23.67 24.86 8.52
C GLN A 210 -24.89 24.56 7.64
N ASP A 211 -24.70 23.84 6.54
CA ASP A 211 -25.75 23.47 5.60
C ASP A 211 -26.85 22.62 6.26
N GLU A 212 -28.10 22.84 5.85
CA GLU A 212 -29.26 22.16 6.42
C GLU A 212 -29.32 20.66 6.11
N ALA A 213 -28.67 20.21 5.02
CA ALA A 213 -28.60 18.80 4.67
C ALA A 213 -28.00 17.95 5.82
N TYR A 214 -27.03 18.50 6.55
CA TYR A 214 -26.39 17.82 7.69
C TYR A 214 -27.29 17.70 8.93
N ARG A 215 -28.48 18.30 8.93
CA ARG A 215 -29.50 18.16 9.96
C ARG A 215 -30.61 17.18 9.57
N LEU A 216 -30.52 16.55 8.39
CA LEU A 216 -31.50 15.56 7.95
C LEU A 216 -31.54 14.37 8.93
N PRO A 217 -32.75 13.85 9.24
CA PRO A 217 -32.88 12.67 10.08
C PRO A 217 -32.11 11.48 9.50
N ASP A 218 -31.46 10.73 10.39
CA ASP A 218 -30.77 9.50 10.08
C ASP A 218 -31.23 8.39 11.02
N LEU A 219 -32.01 7.47 10.46
CA LEU A 219 -32.56 6.30 11.15
C LEU A 219 -31.80 5.01 10.78
N TYR A 220 -30.67 5.11 10.06
CA TYR A 220 -29.87 3.94 9.73
C TYR A 220 -29.10 3.44 10.95
N ALA A 221 -29.44 2.22 11.40
CA ALA A 221 -28.71 1.46 12.40
C ALA A 221 -28.22 0.15 11.78
N GLY A 222 -26.92 0.06 11.52
CA GLY A 222 -26.30 -1.14 10.96
C GLY A 222 -24.77 -1.04 10.90
N PRO A 223 -24.08 -2.15 10.61
CA PRO A 223 -22.62 -2.20 10.60
C PRO A 223 -21.99 -1.59 9.33
N GLY A 224 -22.80 -1.18 8.34
CA GLY A 224 -22.32 -0.65 7.07
C GLY A 224 -21.80 0.78 7.20
N GLY A 225 -20.54 1.01 6.79
CA GLY A 225 -19.93 2.33 6.72
C GLY A 225 -20.40 3.16 5.52
N PHE A 226 -21.71 3.30 5.33
CA PHE A 226 -22.28 4.04 4.20
C PHE A 226 -22.10 5.56 4.34
N SER A 227 -22.02 6.25 3.20
CA SER A 227 -22.05 7.72 3.18
C SER A 227 -23.35 8.28 3.78
N TRP A 228 -23.30 9.51 4.29
CA TRP A 228 -24.47 10.20 4.85
C TRP A 228 -25.64 10.26 3.86
N ILE A 229 -25.36 10.51 2.58
CA ILE A 229 -26.39 10.58 1.53
C ILE A 229 -27.12 9.23 1.38
N HIS A 230 -26.40 8.10 1.47
CA HIS A 230 -27.04 6.78 1.48
C HIS A 230 -27.93 6.60 2.72
N ARG A 231 -27.45 6.96 3.90
CA ARG A 231 -28.19 6.85 5.17
C ARG A 231 -29.46 7.70 5.19
N TRP A 232 -29.38 8.94 4.72
CA TRP A 232 -30.56 9.80 4.56
C TRP A 232 -31.54 9.25 3.53
N SER A 233 -31.05 8.65 2.43
CA SER A 233 -31.92 8.04 1.44
C SER A 233 -32.68 6.82 1.98
N ILE A 234 -32.03 6.01 2.84
CA ILE A 234 -32.66 4.90 3.56
C ILE A 234 -33.75 5.45 4.51
N THR A 235 -33.42 6.50 5.25
CA THR A 235 -34.38 7.15 6.17
C THR A 235 -35.60 7.69 5.43
N LYS A 236 -35.41 8.22 4.22
CA LYS A 236 -36.47 8.67 3.32
C LYS A 236 -37.16 7.54 2.52
N GLN A 237 -36.80 6.28 2.79
CA GLN A 237 -37.34 5.10 2.09
C GLN A 237 -37.20 5.17 0.56
N MET A 238 -36.13 5.80 0.08
CA MET A 238 -35.84 5.92 -1.35
C MET A 238 -35.32 4.60 -1.91
N LYS A 239 -35.53 4.38 -3.21
CA LYS A 239 -34.94 3.23 -3.92
C LYS A 239 -33.42 3.24 -3.77
N PRO A 240 -32.78 2.13 -3.33
CA PRO A 240 -31.33 2.04 -3.25
C PRO A 240 -30.66 2.27 -4.61
N ARG A 241 -29.53 2.97 -4.58
CA ARG A 241 -28.63 3.12 -5.73
C ARG A 241 -27.21 2.80 -5.28
N GLY A 242 -26.53 1.93 -6.00
CA GLY A 242 -25.11 1.63 -5.77
C GLY A 242 -24.22 2.75 -6.31
N GLU A 243 -23.08 2.92 -5.67
CA GLU A 243 -21.99 3.77 -6.18
C GLU A 243 -21.40 3.15 -7.46
N PRO A 244 -20.64 3.92 -8.27
CA PRO A 244 -19.90 3.36 -9.41
C PRO A 244 -18.94 2.24 -8.97
N ASP A 245 -18.98 1.12 -9.67
CA ASP A 245 -18.05 0.00 -9.46
C ASP A 245 -16.62 0.43 -9.83
N GLU A 246 -15.63 -0.08 -9.11
CA GLU A 246 -14.24 0.07 -9.48
C GLU A 246 -13.95 -0.50 -10.89
N PRO A 247 -12.94 0.01 -11.61
CA PRO A 247 -12.52 -0.60 -12.86
C PRO A 247 -12.26 -2.10 -12.70
N ALA A 248 -12.84 -2.94 -13.58
CA ALA A 248 -12.83 -4.40 -13.44
C ALA A 248 -11.43 -5.04 -13.25
N PHE A 249 -10.38 -4.42 -13.82
CA PHE A 249 -9.02 -4.90 -13.64
C PHE A 249 -8.53 -4.77 -12.18
N ILE A 250 -9.06 -3.82 -11.40
CA ILE A 250 -8.71 -3.65 -9.98
C ILE A 250 -9.29 -4.81 -9.15
N ASP A 251 -10.57 -5.16 -9.33
CA ASP A 251 -11.18 -6.33 -8.67
C ASP A 251 -10.43 -7.62 -9.03
N GLU A 252 -10.11 -7.82 -10.31
CA GLU A 252 -9.36 -9.00 -10.76
C GLU A 252 -7.99 -9.11 -10.04
N GLN A 253 -7.24 -8.02 -9.94
CA GLN A 253 -5.95 -8.01 -9.26
C GLN A 253 -6.10 -8.20 -7.74
N TYR A 254 -7.12 -7.58 -7.13
CA TYR A 254 -7.40 -7.77 -5.71
C TYR A 254 -7.70 -9.24 -5.38
N ARG A 255 -8.53 -9.91 -6.19
CA ARG A 255 -8.85 -11.33 -6.01
C ARG A 255 -7.64 -12.24 -6.19
N LYS A 256 -6.75 -11.93 -7.15
CA LYS A 256 -5.47 -12.64 -7.30
C LYS A 256 -4.59 -12.50 -6.06
N LEU A 257 -4.52 -11.31 -5.44
CA LEU A 257 -3.75 -11.10 -4.21
C LEU A 257 -4.30 -11.90 -3.02
N GLN A 258 -5.62 -11.99 -2.88
CA GLN A 258 -6.25 -12.78 -1.81
C GLN A 258 -5.99 -14.28 -1.94
N GLN A 259 -5.84 -14.79 -3.17
CA GLN A 259 -5.53 -16.20 -3.42
C GLN A 259 -4.07 -16.57 -3.16
N ARG A 260 -3.16 -15.59 -3.03
CA ARG A 260 -1.73 -15.79 -2.77
C ARG A 260 -1.38 -15.80 -1.28
N ARG A 261 -2.34 -15.51 -0.40
CA ARG A 261 -2.19 -15.54 1.07
C ARG A 261 -2.65 -16.88 1.62
#